data_AF-A0A2S8BIN2-F1
#
_entry.id   AF-A0A2S8BIN2-F1
#
_cell.length_a   1.000
_cell.length_b   1.000
_cell.length_c   1.000
_cell.angle_alpha   90.00
_cell.angle_beta   90.00
_cell.angle_gamma   90.00
#
_symmetry.space_group_name_H-M   'P 1'
#
loop_
_entity.id
_entity.type
_entity.pdbx_description
1 polymer ?
#
loop_
_entity_poly.entity_id
_entity_poly.type
_entity_poly.pdbx_seq_one_letter_code
_entity_poly.pdbx_strand_id
1 'polypeptide(L)' 'MRPFGGGAVARAIRGARLVLIDGMGHELPEELWDQVVGELKTTFADGH' A
#
# COMPACT_ATOMS: atom_id res chain seq x y z
N MET A 1 4.08 1.11 -16.05
CA MET A 1 3.09 0.02 -15.85
C MET A 1 1.90 0.61 -15.10
N ARG A 2 0.65 0.41 -15.55
CA ARG A 2 -0.54 0.84 -14.77
C ARG A 2 -0.78 -0.21 -13.66
N PRO A 3 -0.90 0.17 -12.37
CA PRO A 3 -1.03 -0.78 -11.26
C PRO A 3 -2.45 -1.36 -11.21
N PHE A 4 -2.79 -2.20 -12.17
CA PHE A 4 -4.12 -2.79 -12.30
C PHE A 4 -4.42 -3.77 -11.16
N GLY A 5 -3.45 -4.62 -10.79
CA GLY A 5 -3.62 -5.64 -9.76
C GLY A 5 -3.94 -5.04 -8.38
N GLY A 6 -3.11 -4.09 -7.91
CA GLY A 6 -3.34 -3.42 -6.62
C GLY A 6 -4.69 -2.70 -6.59
N GLY A 7 -5.08 -2.04 -7.69
CA GLY A 7 -6.36 -1.36 -7.78
C GLY A 7 -7.56 -2.31 -7.81
N ALA A 8 -7.42 -3.52 -8.35
CA ALA A 8 -8.46 -4.54 -8.30
C ALA A 8 -8.65 -5.07 -6.87
N VAL A 9 -7.55 -5.35 -6.16
CA VAL A 9 -7.58 -5.83 -4.77
C VAL A 9 -8.22 -4.81 -3.83
N ALA A 10 -7.81 -3.54 -3.91
CA ALA A 10 -8.37 -2.49 -3.05
C ALA A 10 -9.89 -2.30 -3.25
N ARG A 11 -10.40 -2.51 -4.47
CA ARG A 11 -11.85 -2.44 -4.74
C ARG A 11 -12.62 -3.65 -4.22
N ALA A 12 -11.97 -4.80 -4.13
CA ALA A 12 -12.62 -6.05 -3.70
C ALA A 12 -12.77 -6.17 -2.18
N ILE A 13 -11.95 -5.46 -1.41
CA ILE A 13 -11.93 -5.56 0.06
C ILE A 13 -12.53 -4.27 0.66
N ARG A 14 -13.60 -4.40 1.44
CA ARG A 14 -14.20 -3.27 2.15
C ARG A 14 -13.20 -2.68 3.14
N GLY A 15 -12.98 -1.36 3.07
CA GLY A 15 -12.03 -0.65 3.93
C GLY A 15 -10.58 -0.69 3.45
N ALA A 16 -10.26 -1.45 2.38
CA ALA A 16 -8.91 -1.46 1.84
C ALA A 16 -8.59 -0.17 1.06
N ARG A 17 -7.32 0.25 1.13
CA ARG A 17 -6.77 1.35 0.34
C ARG A 17 -5.54 0.90 -0.42
N LEU A 18 -5.35 1.47 -1.62
CA LEU A 18 -4.13 1.31 -2.40
C LEU A 18 -3.28 2.57 -2.22
N VAL A 19 -2.05 2.39 -1.72
CA VAL A 19 -1.04 3.45 -1.64
C VAL A 19 -0.03 3.20 -2.76
N LEU A 20 0.24 4.22 -3.57
CA LEU A 20 1.25 4.17 -4.62
C LEU A 20 2.50 4.90 -4.12
N ILE A 21 3.67 4.27 -4.27
CA ILE A 21 4.97 4.88 -3.99
C ILE A 21 5.63 5.18 -5.34
N ASP A 22 5.86 6.46 -5.61
CA ASP A 22 6.42 6.90 -6.89
C ASP A 22 7.84 6.35 -7.07
N GLY A 23 8.13 5.87 -8.29
CA GLY A 23 9.43 5.27 -8.63
C GLY A 23 9.65 3.85 -8.09
N MET A 24 8.73 3.31 -7.29
CA MET A 24 8.84 1.94 -6.77
C MET A 24 8.51 0.90 -7.85
N GLY A 25 9.36 -0.12 -7.94
CA GLY A 25 9.26 -1.23 -8.88
C GLY A 25 8.77 -2.51 -8.22
N HIS A 26 9.49 -3.61 -8.46
CA HIS A 26 9.18 -4.91 -7.84
C HIS A 26 10.00 -5.16 -6.57
N GLU A 27 10.93 -4.28 -6.24
CA GLU A 27 11.77 -4.35 -5.05
C GLU A 27 11.34 -3.33 -4.01
N LEU A 28 11.53 -3.69 -2.74
CA LEU A 28 11.28 -2.82 -1.60
C LEU A 28 12.62 -2.44 -0.97
N PRO A 29 13.24 -1.32 -1.39
CA PRO A 29 14.48 -0.83 -0.79
C PRO A 29 14.28 -0.40 0.67
N GLU A 30 15.36 -0.42 1.46
CA GLU A 30 15.31 -0.16 2.90
C GLU A 30 14.82 1.24 3.24
N GLU A 31 15.11 2.20 2.36
CA GLU A 31 14.70 3.60 2.47
C GLU A 31 13.17 3.77 2.48
N LEU A 32 12.41 2.78 1.99
CA LEU A 32 10.95 2.80 1.99
C LEU A 32 10.31 2.13 3.21
N TRP A 33 11.10 1.48 4.08
CA TRP A 33 10.55 0.72 5.20
C TRP A 33 9.74 1.59 6.15
N ASP A 34 10.23 2.78 6.49
CA ASP A 34 9.53 3.70 7.38
C ASP A 34 8.17 4.13 6.80
N GLN A 35 8.11 4.36 5.48
CA GLN A 35 6.86 4.71 4.80
C GLN A 35 5.87 3.54 4.83
N VAL A 36 6.32 2.32 4.50
CA VAL A 36 5.47 1.12 4.53
C VAL A 36 4.97 0.83 5.94
N VAL A 37 5.84 0.90 6.94
CA VAL A 37 5.47 0.70 8.35
C VAL A 37 4.47 1.76 8.81
N GLY A 38 4.61 3.01 8.35
CA GLY A 38 3.63 4.08 8.58
C GLY A 38 2.23 3.71 8.07
N GLU A 39 2.12 3.24 6.82
CA GLU A 39 0.83 2.82 6.25
C GLU A 39 0.23 1.61 6.97
N LEU A 40 1.06 0.68 7.43
CA LEU A 40 0.60 -0.44 8.26
C LEU A 40 0.01 0.07 9.59
N LYS A 41 0.72 0.99 10.28
CA LYS A 41 0.22 1.59 11.53
C LYS A 41 -1.12 2.30 11.35
N THR A 42 -1.28 3.09 10.28
CA THR A 42 -2.57 3.72 9.95
C THR A 42 -3.67 2.67 9.78
N THR A 43 -3.39 1.60 9.03
CA THR A 43 -4.36 0.52 8.84
C THR A 43 -4.77 -0.15 10.14
N PHE A 44 -3.82 -0.39 11.06
CA PHE A 44 -4.11 -1.00 12.35
C PHE A 44 -4.88 -0.07 13.29
N ALA A 45 -4.68 1.24 13.16
CA ALA A 45 -5.41 2.24 13.94
C ALA A 45 -6.87 2.42 13.45
N ASP A 46 -7.16 2.16 12.17
CA ASP A 46 -8.50 2.34 11.59
C ASP A 46 -9.55 1.34 12.13
N GLY A 47 -9.14 0.28 12.83
CA GLY A 47 -10.00 -0.51 13.72
C GLY A 47 -11.22 -1.20 13.08
N HIS A 48 -11.13 -1.57 11.80
CA HIS A 48 -12.20 -2.27 11.06
C HIS A 48 -12.65 -3.59 11.69
#